data_AF-A0A2P2KAT6-F1
#
_entry.id   AF-A0A2P2KAT6-F1
#
_cell.length_a   1.000
_cell.length_b   1.000
_cell.length_c   1.000
_cell.angle_alpha   90.00
_cell.angle_beta   90.00
_cell.angle_gamma   90.00
#
_symmetry.space_group_name_H-M   'P 1'
#
loop_
_entity.id
_entity.type
_entity.pdbx_description
1 polymer ?
#
loop_
_entity_poly.entity_id
_entity_poly.type
_entity_poly.pdbx_seq_one_letter_code
_entity_poly.pdbx_strand_id
1 'polypeptide(L)'
;MPYSPKSFHSRPSPPLLPSSTRRSVALIIAALLIGLSGFIFGLTAQLVAPRRSTNFKPRSVRVLWDTSTSRSSINDDINEGNLDVLVENEGNGVVSGNQLKKRRRVLGFVGIQTGFGSSGRRRSLRKTWLPSTRQGLQRLEESTGLVFRFVIGRTNDKSKMSELDREVADYDDFLLLDIEEQYS
;
A
#
# COMPACT_ATOMS: atom_id res chain seq x y z
N MET A 1 -10.06 100.76 36.95
CA MET A 1 -10.05 99.73 35.89
C MET A 1 -8.89 98.78 36.17
N PRO A 2 -9.08 97.46 36.35
CA PRO A 2 -7.93 96.58 36.42
C PRO A 2 -7.54 96.13 35.01
N TYR A 3 -6.27 96.35 34.67
CA TYR A 3 -5.60 95.81 33.48
C TYR A 3 -5.38 94.31 33.66
N SER A 4 -5.77 93.49 32.67
CA SER A 4 -5.41 92.07 32.62
C SER A 4 -4.15 91.88 31.77
N PRO A 5 -3.17 91.06 32.21
CA PRO A 5 -2.01 90.75 31.39
C PRO A 5 -2.34 89.58 30.45
N LYS A 6 -2.04 89.73 29.16
CA LYS A 6 -2.12 88.65 28.17
C LYS A 6 -0.81 87.86 28.21
N SER A 7 -0.86 86.59 28.60
CA SER A 7 0.26 85.66 28.44
C SER A 7 0.19 84.97 27.07
N PHE A 8 1.28 85.02 26.32
CA PHE A 8 1.47 84.23 25.11
C PHE A 8 2.23 82.96 25.49
N HIS A 9 1.69 81.79 25.15
CA HIS A 9 2.39 80.51 25.26
C HIS A 9 2.96 80.12 23.89
N SER A 10 4.27 79.94 23.84
CA SER A 10 4.97 79.38 22.68
C SER A 10 4.60 77.90 22.54
N ARG A 11 4.04 77.53 21.38
CA ARG A 11 3.75 76.15 21.00
C ARG A 11 5.06 75.35 20.88
N PRO A 12 5.25 74.23 21.58
CA PRO A 12 6.43 73.40 21.37
C PRO A 12 6.28 72.60 20.07
N SER A 13 7.28 72.67 19.20
CA SER A 13 7.45 71.78 18.04
C SER A 13 7.78 70.36 18.51
N PRO A 14 7.26 69.31 17.84
CA PRO A 14 7.49 67.92 18.26
C PRO A 14 8.94 67.48 17.94
N PRO A 15 9.55 66.61 18.76
CA PRO A 15 10.87 66.07 18.45
C PRO A 15 10.75 65.00 17.35
N LEU A 16 11.67 65.07 16.38
CA LEU A 16 11.89 64.01 15.40
C LEU A 16 12.48 62.78 16.12
N LEU A 17 11.75 61.66 16.14
CA LEU A 17 12.27 60.37 16.59
C LEU A 17 13.25 59.75 15.57
N PRO A 18 14.33 59.08 16.00
CA PRO A 18 14.99 58.05 15.22
C PRO A 18 14.61 56.66 15.76
N SER A 19 13.82 55.86 15.02
CA SER A 19 13.45 54.50 15.47
C SER A 19 13.33 53.47 14.34
N SER A 20 14.14 53.60 13.28
CA SER A 20 14.13 52.70 12.11
C SER A 20 14.91 51.38 12.33
N THR A 21 15.94 51.36 13.17
CA THR A 21 16.89 50.23 13.24
C THR A 21 16.35 48.98 13.96
N ARG A 22 15.48 49.13 14.98
CA ARG A 22 14.98 48.00 15.79
C ARG A 22 13.98 47.11 15.05
N ARG A 23 13.23 47.66 14.08
CA ARG A 23 12.24 46.91 13.29
C ARG A 23 12.91 45.98 12.27
N SER A 24 14.06 46.38 11.74
CA SER A 24 14.81 45.56 10.77
C SER A 24 15.39 44.29 11.40
N VAL A 25 15.89 44.38 12.64
CA VAL A 25 16.48 43.21 13.33
C VAL A 25 15.41 42.17 13.66
N ALA A 26 14.21 42.61 14.07
CA ALA A 26 13.09 41.71 14.34
C ALA A 26 12.64 40.94 13.10
N LEU A 27 12.62 41.59 11.92
CA LEU A 27 12.27 40.95 10.66
C LEU A 27 13.32 39.93 10.20
N ILE A 28 14.60 40.23 10.39
CA ILE A 28 15.70 39.30 10.07
C ILE A 28 15.62 38.05 10.96
N ILE A 29 15.39 38.22 12.27
CA ILE A 29 15.26 37.09 13.20
C ILE A 29 14.03 36.23 12.83
N ALA A 30 12.89 36.85 12.51
CA ALA A 30 11.70 36.11 12.11
C ALA A 30 11.92 35.29 10.82
N ALA A 31 12.61 35.87 9.83
CA ALA A 31 12.94 35.16 8.59
C ALA A 31 13.87 33.97 8.82
N LEU A 32 14.86 34.10 9.71
CA LEU A 32 15.76 33.00 10.09
C LEU A 32 15.02 31.86 10.79
N LEU A 33 14.08 32.16 11.69
CA LEU A 33 13.28 31.15 12.38
C LEU A 33 12.37 30.37 11.42
N ILE A 34 11.72 31.08 10.50
CA ILE A 34 10.90 30.45 9.45
C ILE A 34 11.77 29.56 8.56
N GLY A 35 12.93 30.05 8.11
CA GLY A 35 13.87 29.28 7.29
C GLY A 35 14.39 28.02 8.00
N LEU A 36 14.81 28.12 9.26
CA LEU A 36 15.26 26.99 10.06
C LEU A 36 14.15 25.95 10.27
N SER A 37 12.91 26.39 10.54
CA SER A 37 11.77 25.49 10.70
C SER A 37 11.48 24.68 9.43
N GLY A 38 11.52 25.34 8.25
CA GLY A 38 11.31 24.68 6.97
C GLY A 38 12.45 23.72 6.60
N PHE A 39 13.69 24.08 6.94
CA PHE A 39 14.85 23.23 6.70
C PHE A 39 14.83 21.96 7.57
N ILE A 40 14.49 22.09 8.86
CA ILE A 40 14.32 20.95 9.76
C ILE A 40 13.18 20.04 9.26
N PHE A 41 12.04 20.62 8.87
CA PHE A 41 10.91 19.86 8.32
C PHE A 41 11.30 19.10 7.04
N GLY A 42 12.02 19.74 6.12
CA GLY A 42 12.54 19.10 4.91
C GLY A 42 13.52 17.95 5.18
N LEU A 43 14.42 18.11 6.15
CA LEU A 43 15.33 17.04 6.59
C LEU A 43 14.59 15.86 7.21
N THR A 44 13.56 16.12 8.04
CA THR A 44 12.75 15.05 8.63
C THR A 44 11.94 14.28 7.59
N ALA A 45 11.49 14.94 6.51
CA ALA A 45 10.76 14.29 5.43
C ALA A 45 11.63 13.34 4.59
N GLN A 46 12.92 13.64 4.43
CA GLN A 46 13.85 12.77 3.69
C GLN A 46 14.35 11.57 4.51
N LEU A 47 14.37 11.68 5.85
CA LEU A 47 14.78 10.60 6.75
C LEU A 47 13.65 9.59 7.05
N VAL A 48 12.40 9.95 6.78
CA VAL A 48 11.27 9.02 6.77
C VAL A 48 11.16 8.42 5.38
N ALA A 49 12.15 7.59 5.01
CA ALA A 49 11.93 6.61 3.95
C ALA A 49 10.73 5.75 4.38
N PRO A 50 9.75 5.49 3.51
CA PRO A 50 8.68 4.55 3.83
C PRO A 50 9.37 3.24 4.18
N ARG A 51 9.17 2.77 5.42
CA ARG A 51 9.68 1.48 5.86
C ARG A 51 9.11 0.44 4.91
N ARG A 52 9.91 0.05 3.93
CA ARG A 52 9.61 -1.06 3.03
C ARG A 52 9.59 -2.27 3.94
N SER A 53 8.38 -2.69 4.32
CA SER A 53 8.16 -3.90 5.09
C SER A 53 8.77 -5.06 4.31
N THR A 54 9.96 -5.47 4.73
CA THR A 54 10.62 -6.67 4.25
C THR A 54 9.99 -7.85 4.95
N ASN A 55 9.62 -8.86 4.16
CA ASN A 55 9.26 -10.22 4.57
C ASN A 55 7.78 -10.53 4.81
N PHE A 56 6.90 -10.12 3.90
CA PHE A 56 5.83 -11.04 3.51
C PHE A 56 6.16 -11.55 2.11
N LYS A 57 6.44 -12.84 1.97
CA LYS A 57 6.48 -13.49 0.66
C LYS A 57 5.07 -14.01 0.41
N PRO A 58 4.16 -13.20 -0.16
CA PRO A 58 2.85 -13.71 -0.51
C PRO A 58 3.08 -14.94 -1.39
N ARG A 59 2.35 -16.02 -1.12
CA ARG A 59 2.28 -17.16 -2.04
C ARG A 59 1.50 -16.70 -3.27
N SER A 60 2.17 -15.89 -4.09
CA SER A 60 1.61 -15.35 -5.32
C SER A 60 1.32 -16.52 -6.25
N VAL A 61 0.05 -16.88 -6.39
CA VAL A 61 -0.39 -17.77 -7.45
C VAL A 61 -0.20 -16.96 -8.74
N ARG A 62 0.85 -17.28 -9.51
CA ARG A 62 1.02 -16.69 -10.84
C ARG A 62 0.03 -17.37 -11.77
N VAL A 63 -1.00 -16.61 -12.12
CA VAL A 63 -2.00 -16.96 -13.11
C VAL A 63 -1.41 -16.74 -14.51
N LEU A 64 -1.51 -17.74 -15.38
CA LEU A 64 -1.30 -17.56 -16.81
C LEU A 64 -2.70 -17.41 -17.45
N TRP A 65 -2.96 -16.25 -18.04
CA TRP A 65 -4.15 -16.03 -18.86
C TRP A 65 -3.88 -16.59 -20.26
N ASP A 66 -4.67 -17.57 -20.71
CA ASP A 66 -4.65 -18.00 -22.10
C ASP A 66 -5.36 -16.91 -22.93
N THR A 67 -4.59 -15.95 -23.44
CA THR A 67 -5.09 -14.98 -24.44
C THR A 67 -5.01 -15.65 -25.81
N SER A 68 -5.88 -16.61 -26.09
CA SER A 68 -6.06 -17.14 -27.44
C SER A 68 -7.39 -16.66 -28.01
N THR A 69 -7.40 -15.40 -28.45
CA THR A 69 -8.38 -14.94 -29.46
C THR A 69 -7.61 -14.72 -30.76
N SER A 70 -7.83 -15.65 -31.71
CA SER A 70 -7.55 -15.56 -33.14
C SER A 70 -6.34 -14.72 -33.58
N ARG A 71 -5.19 -15.38 -33.71
CA ARG A 71 -4.38 -15.19 -34.91
C ARG A 71 -4.05 -16.56 -35.47
N SER A 72 -4.82 -16.94 -36.48
CA SER A 72 -4.48 -17.99 -37.42
C SER A 72 -3.02 -17.83 -37.85
N SER A 73 -2.19 -18.82 -37.52
CA SER A 73 -1.20 -19.38 -38.44
C SER A 73 -0.52 -20.60 -37.78
N ILE A 74 -0.96 -21.77 -38.23
CA ILE A 74 -0.12 -22.88 -38.68
C ILE A 74 0.74 -23.58 -37.60
N ASN A 75 0.26 -24.79 -37.27
CA ASN A 75 0.97 -25.99 -36.79
C ASN A 75 1.72 -25.90 -35.45
N ASP A 76 1.15 -26.50 -34.41
CA ASP A 76 1.82 -27.61 -33.73
C ASP A 76 0.84 -28.39 -32.86
N ASP A 77 1.12 -29.68 -32.77
CA ASP A 77 0.15 -30.75 -32.60
C ASP A 77 -0.43 -30.94 -31.18
N ILE A 78 -1.62 -31.51 -31.21
CA ILE A 78 -2.38 -32.19 -30.16
C ILE A 78 -1.49 -32.90 -29.13
N ASN A 79 -1.63 -32.56 -27.84
CA ASN A 79 -1.66 -33.61 -26.81
C ASN A 79 -2.36 -33.15 -25.52
N GLU A 80 -3.69 -33.25 -25.52
CA GLU A 80 -4.43 -33.58 -24.29
C GLU A 80 -4.64 -35.10 -24.28
N GLY A 81 -3.87 -35.79 -23.44
CA GLY A 81 -3.90 -37.23 -23.31
C GLY A 81 -2.97 -37.70 -22.20
N ASN A 82 -3.54 -37.91 -21.02
CA ASN A 82 -2.90 -38.38 -19.80
C ASN A 82 -2.58 -39.89 -19.89
N LEU A 83 -1.31 -40.31 -19.82
CA LEU A 83 -0.93 -41.66 -19.36
C LEU A 83 0.57 -41.73 -19.03
N ASP A 84 0.91 -41.65 -17.74
CA ASP A 84 2.25 -41.94 -17.23
C ASP A 84 2.40 -43.47 -17.18
N VAL A 85 2.83 -44.08 -18.29
CA VAL A 85 3.31 -45.47 -18.29
C VAL A 85 4.75 -45.44 -17.81
N LEU A 86 4.99 -46.05 -16.65
CA LEU A 86 6.31 -46.35 -16.14
C LEU A 86 7.07 -47.20 -17.17
N VAL A 87 8.08 -46.61 -17.81
CA VAL A 87 9.14 -47.35 -18.50
C VAL A 87 10.44 -47.01 -17.78
N GLU A 88 10.98 -48.02 -17.08
CA GLU A 88 12.33 -48.00 -16.55
C GLU A 88 13.33 -47.87 -17.71
N ASN A 89 14.26 -46.93 -17.61
CA ASN A 89 15.55 -47.08 -18.25
C ASN A 89 16.62 -46.30 -17.48
N GLU A 90 17.62 -47.02 -16.98
CA GLU A 90 18.81 -46.46 -16.33
C GLU A 90 19.67 -45.71 -17.36
N GLY A 91 20.19 -44.53 -16.99
CA GLY A 91 21.10 -43.78 -17.84
C GLY A 91 21.42 -42.38 -17.33
N ASN A 92 22.43 -42.31 -16.48
CA ASN A 92 23.24 -41.16 -16.05
C ASN A 92 23.15 -39.86 -16.90
N GLY A 93 22.79 -38.72 -16.28
CA GLY A 93 23.00 -37.39 -16.87
C GLY A 93 22.19 -36.23 -16.28
N VAL A 94 22.73 -35.57 -15.25
CA VAL A 94 22.41 -34.18 -14.79
C VAL A 94 20.91 -33.80 -14.80
N VAL A 95 20.20 -34.13 -13.72
CA VAL A 95 18.89 -33.52 -13.41
C VAL A 95 19.15 -32.12 -12.85
N SER A 96 19.30 -31.13 -13.73
CA SER A 96 19.06 -29.75 -13.36
C SER A 96 17.55 -29.64 -13.14
N GLY A 97 17.14 -29.74 -11.88
CA GLY A 97 15.75 -29.76 -11.43
C GLY A 97 15.04 -28.44 -11.71
N ASN A 98 14.75 -28.17 -12.97
CA ASN A 98 13.66 -27.30 -13.37
C ASN A 98 12.37 -28.05 -13.07
N GLN A 99 11.98 -28.07 -11.79
CA GLN A 99 10.57 -28.12 -11.42
C GLN A 99 9.91 -26.92 -12.06
N LEU A 100 9.55 -27.08 -13.33
CA LEU A 100 8.65 -26.24 -14.07
C LEU A 100 7.33 -26.42 -13.32
N LYS A 101 7.13 -25.64 -12.25
CA LYS A 101 5.89 -25.59 -11.49
C LYS A 101 4.80 -25.37 -12.53
N LYS A 102 4.09 -26.45 -12.87
CA LYS A 102 3.00 -26.48 -13.85
C LYS A 102 2.08 -25.34 -13.43
N ARG A 103 2.15 -24.23 -14.16
CA ARG A 103 1.44 -23.01 -13.80
C ARG A 103 -0.04 -23.36 -13.88
N ARG A 104 -0.78 -23.12 -12.79
CA ARG A 104 -2.23 -23.33 -12.81
C ARG A 104 -2.82 -22.31 -13.78
N ARG A 105 -3.41 -22.79 -14.87
CA ARG A 105 -4.25 -22.00 -15.76
C ARG A 105 -5.55 -21.72 -15.02
N VAL A 106 -5.93 -20.46 -14.92
CA VAL A 106 -7.20 -20.05 -14.31
C VAL A 106 -7.90 -19.08 -15.28
N LEU A 107 -9.23 -19.12 -15.28
CA LEU A 107 -10.15 -18.39 -16.15
C LEU A 107 -10.48 -16.99 -15.65
N GLY A 108 -10.30 -16.72 -14.35
CA GLY A 108 -10.56 -15.41 -13.76
C GLY A 108 -10.01 -15.25 -12.34
N PHE A 109 -9.88 -14.00 -11.90
CA PHE A 109 -9.57 -13.67 -10.51
C PHE A 109 -10.73 -12.87 -9.95
N VAL A 110 -11.26 -13.32 -8.81
CA VAL A 110 -12.35 -12.70 -8.09
C VAL A 110 -11.78 -12.11 -6.80
N GLY A 111 -11.59 -10.78 -6.82
CA GLY A 111 -11.17 -10.01 -5.67
C GLY A 111 -12.35 -9.53 -4.85
N ILE A 112 -12.43 -9.93 -3.59
CA ILE A 112 -13.44 -9.45 -2.65
C ILE A 112 -12.84 -8.28 -1.87
N GLN A 113 -13.18 -7.05 -2.23
CA GLN A 113 -12.72 -5.87 -1.50
C GLN A 113 -13.17 -5.93 -0.03
N THR A 114 -12.24 -5.69 0.89
CA THR A 114 -12.48 -5.68 2.34
C THR A 114 -11.60 -4.65 3.05
N GLY A 115 -12.13 -4.04 4.12
CA GLY A 115 -11.36 -3.17 5.01
C GLY A 115 -11.02 -3.82 6.36
N PHE A 116 -10.28 -3.11 7.22
CA PHE A 116 -9.86 -3.61 8.52
C PHE A 116 -11.03 -3.81 9.50
N GLY A 117 -12.07 -2.96 9.46
CA GLY A 117 -13.29 -3.12 10.26
C GLY A 117 -14.23 -4.24 9.80
N SER A 118 -13.94 -4.90 8.67
CA SER A 118 -14.85 -5.85 8.02
C SER A 118 -14.65 -7.33 8.41
N SER A 119 -14.01 -7.61 9.55
CA SER A 119 -13.74 -8.99 10.01
C SER A 119 -15.02 -9.85 10.14
N GLY A 120 -16.12 -9.24 10.61
CA GLY A 120 -17.43 -9.89 10.67
C GLY A 120 -17.97 -10.28 9.29
N ARG A 121 -17.84 -9.38 8.29
CA ARG A 121 -18.26 -9.66 6.90
C ARG A 121 -17.44 -10.79 6.29
N ARG A 122 -16.10 -10.79 6.47
CA ARG A 122 -15.24 -11.89 6.01
C ARG A 122 -15.65 -13.22 6.64
N ARG A 123 -15.90 -13.24 7.94
CA ARG A 123 -16.40 -14.43 8.64
C ARG A 123 -17.74 -14.93 8.09
N SER A 124 -18.68 -14.04 7.78
CA SER A 124 -19.98 -14.41 7.19
C SER A 124 -19.83 -14.97 5.78
N LEU A 125 -18.95 -14.38 4.96
CA LEU A 125 -18.62 -14.92 3.63
C LEU A 125 -18.00 -16.31 3.74
N ARG A 126 -17.11 -16.51 4.73
CA ARG A 126 -16.49 -17.81 5.00
C ARG A 126 -17.47 -18.90 5.44
N LYS A 127 -18.59 -18.51 6.05
CA LYS A 127 -19.66 -19.42 6.47
C LYS A 127 -20.67 -19.73 5.36
N THR A 128 -20.59 -19.02 4.24
CA THR A 128 -21.56 -19.14 3.14
C THR A 128 -20.86 -19.74 1.92
N TRP A 129 -20.50 -18.92 0.94
CA TRP A 129 -20.04 -19.41 -0.36
C TRP A 129 -18.52 -19.51 -0.48
N LEU A 130 -17.75 -18.80 0.35
CA LEU A 130 -16.29 -18.83 0.32
C LEU A 130 -15.76 -19.85 1.34
N PRO A 131 -15.15 -20.96 0.95
CA PRO A 131 -14.69 -21.94 1.93
C PRO A 131 -13.54 -21.39 2.78
N SER A 132 -13.62 -21.55 4.10
CA SER A 132 -12.54 -21.17 5.02
C SER A 132 -11.34 -22.12 4.99
N THR A 133 -11.58 -23.41 4.71
CA THR A 133 -10.50 -24.41 4.69
C THR A 133 -9.72 -24.31 3.39
N ARG A 134 -8.39 -24.33 3.47
CA ARG A 134 -7.47 -24.37 2.31
C ARG A 134 -7.87 -25.40 1.25
N GLN A 135 -8.27 -26.60 1.66
CA GLN A 135 -8.73 -27.66 0.74
C GLN A 135 -10.05 -27.30 0.05
N GLY A 136 -10.99 -26.69 0.78
CA GLY A 136 -12.26 -26.23 0.22
C GLY A 136 -12.06 -25.10 -0.79
N LEU A 137 -11.20 -24.14 -0.45
CA LEU A 137 -10.84 -23.05 -1.34
C LEU A 137 -10.18 -23.59 -2.61
N GLN A 138 -9.20 -24.49 -2.47
CA GLN A 138 -8.55 -25.12 -3.61
C GLN A 138 -9.54 -25.88 -4.52
N ARG A 139 -10.47 -26.64 -3.95
CA ARG A 139 -11.50 -27.35 -4.73
C ARG A 139 -12.40 -26.38 -5.49
N LEU A 140 -12.82 -25.29 -4.85
CA LEU A 140 -13.61 -24.24 -5.50
C LEU A 140 -12.83 -23.58 -6.66
N GLU A 141 -11.54 -23.30 -6.44
CA GLU A 141 -10.66 -22.72 -7.45
C GLU A 141 -10.46 -23.68 -8.63
N GLU A 142 -10.30 -24.98 -8.37
CA GLU A 142 -10.14 -26.02 -9.39
C GLU A 142 -11.43 -26.30 -10.16
N SER A 143 -12.60 -26.31 -9.49
CA SER A 143 -13.89 -26.60 -10.13
C SER A 143 -14.40 -25.45 -10.98
N THR A 144 -14.18 -24.21 -10.56
CA THR A 144 -14.65 -23.01 -11.27
C THR A 144 -13.60 -22.51 -12.26
N GLY A 145 -12.33 -22.88 -12.06
CA GLY A 145 -11.20 -22.26 -12.73
C GLY A 145 -10.98 -20.80 -12.32
N LEU A 146 -11.58 -20.32 -11.23
CA LEU A 146 -11.46 -18.94 -10.75
C LEU A 146 -10.65 -18.89 -9.46
N VAL A 147 -9.82 -17.87 -9.27
CA VAL A 147 -9.09 -17.65 -8.01
C VAL A 147 -9.84 -16.65 -7.15
N PHE A 148 -10.14 -17.00 -5.90
CA PHE A 148 -10.87 -16.15 -4.97
C PHE A 148 -9.96 -15.65 -3.86
N ARG A 149 -9.91 -14.33 -3.64
CA ARG A 149 -9.15 -13.75 -2.53
C ARG A 149 -9.84 -12.53 -1.94
N PHE A 150 -9.67 -12.33 -0.63
CA PHE A 150 -9.94 -11.05 0.01
C PHE A 150 -8.84 -10.05 -0.37
N VAL A 151 -9.23 -8.90 -0.93
CA VAL A 151 -8.31 -7.85 -1.36
C VAL A 151 -8.36 -6.73 -0.32
N ILE A 152 -7.21 -6.43 0.27
CA ILE A 152 -7.06 -5.40 1.29
C ILE A 152 -5.71 -4.70 1.15
N GLY A 153 -5.69 -3.39 1.39
CA GLY A 153 -4.45 -2.61 1.50
C GLY A 153 -3.72 -2.84 2.84
N ARG A 154 -2.85 -1.88 3.17
CA ARG A 154 -2.16 -1.79 4.46
C ARG A 154 -2.76 -0.69 5.31
N THR A 155 -2.51 -0.74 6.61
CA THR A 155 -2.85 0.34 7.54
C THR A 155 -1.62 0.73 8.36
N ASN A 156 -1.57 1.99 8.77
CA ASN A 156 -0.59 2.48 9.73
C ASN A 156 -0.88 2.00 11.17
N ASP A 157 -2.11 1.53 11.44
CA ASP A 157 -2.52 1.00 12.73
C ASP A 157 -1.93 -0.39 12.99
N LYS A 158 -0.87 -0.46 13.80
CA LYS A 158 -0.17 -1.72 14.12
C LYS A 158 -1.09 -2.80 14.71
N SER A 159 -2.08 -2.43 15.52
CA SER A 159 -3.02 -3.40 16.10
C SER A 159 -3.85 -4.08 15.00
N LYS A 160 -4.49 -3.28 14.14
CA LYS A 160 -5.30 -3.77 13.02
C LYS A 160 -4.48 -4.61 12.05
N MET A 161 -3.24 -4.19 11.77
CA MET A 161 -2.32 -4.97 10.94
C MET A 161 -1.99 -6.33 11.58
N SER A 162 -1.70 -6.35 12.89
CA SER A 162 -1.40 -7.60 13.59
C SER A 162 -2.58 -8.57 13.66
N GLU A 163 -3.82 -8.04 13.76
CA GLU A 163 -5.04 -8.84 13.69
C GLU A 163 -5.24 -9.43 12.30
N LEU A 164 -5.01 -8.63 11.25
CA LEU A 164 -5.04 -9.10 9.87
C LEU A 164 -3.98 -10.18 9.62
N ASP A 165 -2.75 -9.99 10.08
CA ASP A 165 -1.66 -10.95 9.90
C ASP A 165 -1.99 -12.33 10.51
N ARG A 166 -2.67 -12.36 11.66
CA ARG A 166 -3.18 -13.60 12.26
C ARG A 166 -4.24 -14.25 11.36
N GLU A 167 -5.21 -13.47 10.88
CA GLU A 167 -6.26 -13.98 10.00
C GLU A 167 -5.70 -14.52 8.67
N VAL A 168 -4.68 -13.86 8.11
CA VAL A 168 -3.97 -14.30 6.90
C VAL A 168 -3.26 -15.63 7.13
N ALA A 169 -2.61 -15.79 8.29
CA ALA A 169 -1.94 -17.04 8.66
C ALA A 169 -2.92 -18.22 8.81
N ASP A 170 -4.14 -17.95 9.28
CA ASP A 170 -5.16 -18.97 9.49
C ASP A 170 -5.79 -19.48 8.18
N TYR A 171 -6.07 -18.59 7.23
CA TYR A 171 -6.92 -18.93 6.07
C TYR A 171 -6.21 -18.95 4.71
N ASP A 172 -5.04 -18.31 4.54
CA ASP A 172 -4.28 -18.26 3.27
C ASP A 172 -5.16 -17.79 2.07
N ASP A 173 -6.14 -16.92 2.32
CA ASP A 173 -7.18 -16.46 1.37
C ASP A 173 -7.12 -14.95 1.04
N PHE A 174 -6.05 -14.27 1.43
CA PHE A 174 -5.87 -12.83 1.20
C PHE A 174 -4.93 -12.51 0.02
N LEU A 175 -5.18 -11.35 -0.60
CA LEU A 175 -4.27 -10.61 -1.48
C LEU A 175 -4.00 -9.25 -0.84
N LEU A 176 -2.78 -9.06 -0.34
CA LEU A 176 -2.34 -7.80 0.29
C LEU A 176 -1.78 -6.85 -0.77
N LEU A 177 -2.36 -5.66 -0.85
CA LEU A 177 -1.88 -4.59 -1.74
C LEU A 177 -0.90 -3.67 -1.01
N ASP A 178 0.08 -3.14 -1.74
CA ASP A 178 1.04 -2.15 -1.23
C ASP A 178 0.50 -0.72 -1.38
N ILE A 179 -0.70 -0.50 -0.85
CA ILE A 179 -1.37 0.80 -0.80
C ILE A 179 -2.00 0.99 0.57
N GLU A 180 -2.06 2.21 1.06
CA GLU A 180 -2.75 2.50 2.32
C GLU A 180 -4.27 2.45 2.12
N GLU A 181 -4.92 1.59 2.90
CA GLU A 181 -6.37 1.43 2.92
C GLU A 181 -6.99 2.62 3.67
N GLN A 182 -7.74 3.45 2.94
CA GLN A 182 -8.44 4.60 3.52
C GLN A 182 -9.84 4.24 4.00
N TYR A 183 -10.36 3.07 3.58
CA TYR A 183 -11.68 2.60 3.97
C TYR A 183 -11.61 1.93 5.36
N SER A 184 -12.28 2.55 6.35
CA SER A 184 -12.33 2.05 7.73
C SER A 184 -13.40 0.98 7.93
#